data_AF-A0A851HK99-F1
#
_entry.id   AF-A0A851HK99-F1
#
_cell.length_a   1.000
_cell.length_b   1.000
_cell.length_c   1.000
_cell.angle_alpha   90.00
_cell.angle_beta   90.00
_cell.angle_gamma   90.00
#
_symmetry.space_group_name_H-M   'P 1'
#
loop_
_entity.id
_entity.type
_entity.pdbx_description
1 polymer ?
#
loop_
_entity_poly.entity_id
_entity_poly.type
_entity_poly.pdbx_seq_one_letter_code
_entity_poly.pdbx_strand_id
1 'polypeptide(L)'
;MEENNIEKILTYFKKYKIILTNETETSENQIEKTVWETLLFQCDIENSEKPFYYLYNGVWYNYDNNFIQRLNDNLSKKQIDEATFPVFFKKQVLTETQYNKETTKHLNENSTNSSLYFNLDTKTASIKQDTNNRSSLEPCDILEINYQQKHVFLHFVKVGTSTQKFSHLCRQGVNSAYCFTNSPEGREKLKTLLYHKDLNDVFAKHNLHKEDILNFLLTKMQKKEIKIVYHIVTNKTKIKELTIFNKLSLQDAFKDLKNIEVRYEFEMVLKENEEEK
;
A
#
# COMPACT_ATOMS: atom_id res chain seq x y z
N MET A 1 -40.29 -20.39 7.74
CA MET A 1 -39.86 -20.11 9.13
C MET A 1 -38.56 -19.29 9.18
N GLU A 2 -37.64 -19.46 8.22
CA GLU A 2 -36.34 -18.75 8.20
C GLU A 2 -36.40 -17.29 7.74
N GLU A 3 -37.22 -16.93 6.75
CA GLU A 3 -37.34 -15.54 6.25
C GLU A 3 -37.76 -14.55 7.35
N ASN A 4 -38.66 -14.97 8.22
CA ASN A 4 -39.17 -14.15 9.34
C ASN A 4 -38.08 -13.86 10.39
N ASN A 5 -37.04 -14.71 10.48
CA ASN A 5 -35.89 -14.48 11.35
C ASN A 5 -34.89 -13.49 10.73
N ILE A 6 -34.72 -13.49 9.40
CA ILE A 6 -33.80 -12.58 8.71
C ILE A 6 -34.31 -11.14 8.80
N GLU A 7 -35.59 -10.89 8.52
CA GLU A 7 -36.17 -9.55 8.64
C GLU A 7 -36.07 -9.00 10.06
N LYS A 8 -36.24 -9.88 11.06
CA LYS A 8 -36.09 -9.54 12.47
C LYS A 8 -34.63 -9.16 12.81
N ILE A 9 -33.64 -9.89 12.30
CA ILE A 9 -32.22 -9.55 12.46
C ILE A 9 -31.88 -8.22 11.79
N LEU A 10 -32.35 -7.99 10.57
CA LEU A 10 -32.14 -6.72 9.86
C LEU A 10 -32.76 -5.53 10.61
N THR A 11 -33.92 -5.74 11.22
CA THR A 11 -34.55 -4.75 12.10
C THR A 11 -33.66 -4.44 13.30
N TYR A 12 -33.04 -5.45 13.92
CA TYR A 12 -32.10 -5.24 15.01
C TYR A 12 -30.84 -4.49 14.55
N PHE A 13 -30.28 -4.80 13.38
CA PHE A 13 -29.10 -4.10 12.88
C PHE A 13 -29.36 -2.62 12.60
N LYS A 14 -30.56 -2.28 12.14
CA LYS A 14 -30.98 -0.89 11.91
C LYS A 14 -31.35 -0.16 13.21
N LYS A 15 -31.73 -0.89 14.26
CA LYS A 15 -32.16 -0.33 15.56
C LYS A 15 -31.00 -0.11 16.52
N TYR A 16 -30.14 -1.12 16.70
CA TYR A 16 -29.06 -1.07 17.67
C TYR A 16 -27.86 -0.30 17.12
N LYS A 17 -27.13 0.35 18.02
CA LYS A 17 -26.07 1.28 17.70
C LYS A 17 -24.76 0.88 18.36
N ILE A 18 -23.68 1.10 17.64
CA ILE A 18 -22.31 1.07 18.11
C ILE A 18 -21.93 2.49 18.46
N ILE A 19 -21.43 2.65 19.68
CA ILE A 19 -20.97 3.92 20.22
C ILE A 19 -19.47 3.79 20.45
N LEU A 20 -18.69 4.66 19.81
CA LEU A 20 -17.27 4.82 20.07
C LEU A 20 -17.09 6.01 21.01
N THR A 21 -16.58 5.76 22.20
CA THR A 21 -16.22 6.78 23.19
C THR A 21 -14.70 6.90 23.30
N ASN A 22 -14.22 8.12 23.56
CA ASN A 22 -12.84 8.36 23.99
C ASN A 22 -12.75 8.25 25.53
N GLU A 23 -11.54 8.10 26.07
CA GLU A 23 -11.31 7.97 27.52
C GLU A 23 -11.77 9.20 28.33
N THR A 24 -12.00 10.34 27.68
CA THR A 24 -12.38 11.59 28.34
C THR A 24 -13.89 11.80 28.49
N GLU A 25 -14.73 10.86 28.03
CA GLU A 25 -16.21 10.87 28.15
C GLU A 25 -16.88 12.20 27.76
N THR A 26 -16.26 12.98 26.88
CA THR A 26 -16.83 14.24 26.39
C THR A 26 -17.75 13.94 25.22
N SER A 27 -19.03 14.29 25.36
CA SER A 27 -20.10 14.05 24.37
C SER A 27 -19.81 14.65 22.97
N GLU A 28 -18.89 15.60 22.89
CA GLU A 28 -18.48 16.27 21.65
C GLU A 28 -17.68 15.38 20.68
N ASN A 29 -17.18 14.21 21.12
CA ASN A 29 -16.39 13.30 20.28
C ASN A 29 -16.96 11.87 20.17
N GLN A 30 -18.22 11.69 20.56
CA GLN A 30 -18.89 10.39 20.50
C GLN A 30 -19.36 10.10 19.07
N ILE A 31 -18.84 9.03 18.46
CA ILE A 31 -19.34 8.57 17.15
C ILE A 31 -20.39 7.50 17.41
N GLU A 32 -21.62 7.79 16.97
CA GLU A 32 -22.76 6.89 17.08
C GLU A 32 -23.18 6.44 15.69
N LYS A 33 -23.18 5.12 15.47
CA LYS A 33 -23.57 4.48 14.19
C LYS A 33 -24.47 3.29 14.45
N THR A 34 -25.50 3.09 13.66
CA THR A 34 -26.25 1.83 13.69
C THR A 34 -25.34 0.66 13.31
N VAL A 35 -25.61 -0.55 13.81
CA VAL A 35 -24.86 -1.74 13.39
C VAL A 35 -24.91 -1.87 11.86
N TRP A 36 -26.07 -1.58 11.26
CA TRP A 36 -26.27 -1.56 9.81
C TRP A 36 -25.28 -0.62 9.08
N GLU A 37 -25.03 0.57 9.61
CA GLU A 37 -24.07 1.52 9.03
C GLU A 37 -22.60 1.05 9.15
N THR A 38 -22.31 0.13 10.06
CA THR A 38 -20.94 -0.41 10.22
C THR A 38 -20.63 -1.59 9.33
N LEU A 39 -21.64 -2.17 8.66
CA LEU A 39 -21.45 -3.29 7.77
C LEU A 39 -20.79 -2.86 6.45
N LEU A 40 -19.78 -3.63 6.07
CA LEU A 40 -19.15 -3.60 4.76
C LEU A 40 -19.47 -4.92 4.06
N PHE A 41 -20.16 -4.87 2.93
CA PHE A 41 -20.49 -6.08 2.18
C PHE A 41 -20.41 -5.84 0.69
N GLN A 42 -19.91 -6.83 -0.06
CA GLN A 42 -19.90 -6.81 -1.50
C GLN A 42 -20.26 -8.21 -2.02
N CYS A 43 -21.08 -8.30 -3.05
CA CYS A 43 -21.42 -9.57 -3.67
C CYS A 43 -21.70 -9.41 -5.17
N ASP A 44 -21.54 -10.53 -5.88
CA ASP A 44 -22.08 -10.73 -7.21
C ASP A 44 -23.39 -11.53 -7.07
N ILE A 45 -24.49 -11.01 -7.58
CA ILE A 45 -25.78 -11.71 -7.66
C ILE A 45 -25.92 -12.29 -9.06
N GLU A 46 -25.81 -13.61 -9.16
CA GLU A 46 -26.04 -14.35 -10.41
C GLU A 46 -27.46 -14.07 -10.96
N ASN A 47 -27.58 -13.93 -12.27
CA ASN A 47 -28.83 -13.65 -12.98
C ASN A 47 -29.51 -12.30 -12.66
N SER A 48 -28.81 -11.35 -12.04
CA SER A 48 -29.24 -9.94 -11.95
C SER A 48 -28.80 -9.16 -13.19
N GLU A 49 -29.62 -8.21 -13.65
CA GLU A 49 -29.20 -7.22 -14.67
C GLU A 49 -27.97 -6.41 -14.21
N LYS A 50 -27.78 -6.29 -12.89
CA LYS A 50 -26.64 -5.64 -12.24
C LYS A 50 -26.08 -6.57 -11.15
N PRO A 51 -25.14 -7.48 -11.48
CA PRO A 51 -24.61 -8.47 -10.55
C PRO A 51 -23.85 -7.86 -9.38
N PHE A 52 -23.10 -6.76 -9.56
CA PHE A 52 -22.23 -6.26 -8.48
C PHE A 52 -22.94 -5.27 -7.55
N TYR A 53 -23.15 -5.70 -6.29
CA TYR A 53 -23.71 -4.89 -5.22
C TYR A 53 -22.70 -4.61 -4.12
N TYR A 54 -22.87 -3.46 -3.47
CA TYR A 54 -22.00 -2.99 -2.43
C TYR A 54 -22.78 -2.27 -1.33
N LEU A 55 -22.64 -2.71 -0.08
CA LEU A 55 -23.22 -2.06 1.10
C LEU A 55 -22.13 -1.28 1.83
N TYR A 56 -22.35 0.01 2.01
CA TYR A 56 -21.45 0.89 2.76
C TYR A 56 -22.23 1.99 3.46
N ASN A 57 -21.93 2.20 4.75
CA ASN A 57 -22.61 3.20 5.58
C ASN A 57 -24.14 3.08 5.51
N GLY A 58 -24.63 1.84 5.50
CA GLY A 58 -26.05 1.51 5.47
C GLY A 58 -26.75 1.73 4.12
N VAL A 59 -26.01 2.09 3.07
CA VAL A 59 -26.54 2.36 1.73
C VAL A 59 -26.07 1.30 0.75
N TRP A 60 -27.01 0.77 -0.05
CA TRP A 60 -26.70 -0.12 -1.17
C TRP A 60 -26.35 0.68 -2.41
N TYR A 61 -25.23 0.30 -3.02
CA TYR A 61 -24.75 0.77 -4.30
C TYR A 61 -24.74 -0.39 -5.27
N ASN A 62 -25.03 -0.11 -6.54
CA ASN A 62 -24.75 -1.01 -7.65
C ASN A 62 -23.79 -0.32 -8.61
N TYR A 63 -22.91 -1.12 -9.21
CA TYR A 63 -21.96 -0.62 -10.19
C TYR A 63 -22.29 -1.16 -11.58
N ASP A 64 -21.97 -0.38 -12.60
CA ASP A 64 -22.05 -0.81 -13.99
C ASP A 64 -21.03 -1.95 -14.23
N ASN A 65 -21.47 -3.04 -14.86
CA ASN A 65 -20.61 -4.21 -15.10
C ASN A 65 -19.42 -3.89 -15.99
N ASN A 66 -19.64 -3.09 -17.04
CA ASN A 66 -18.58 -2.68 -17.93
C ASN A 66 -17.57 -1.81 -17.18
N PHE A 67 -18.02 -0.99 -16.23
CA PHE A 67 -17.11 -0.26 -15.35
C PHE A 67 -16.26 -1.21 -14.49
N ILE A 68 -16.86 -2.18 -13.81
CA ILE A 68 -16.13 -3.14 -12.97
C ILE A 68 -15.16 -3.99 -13.79
N GLN A 69 -15.58 -4.45 -14.97
CA GLN A 69 -14.73 -5.21 -15.88
C GLN A 69 -13.53 -4.38 -16.35
N ARG A 70 -13.76 -3.15 -16.85
CA ARG A 70 -12.67 -2.25 -17.23
C ARG A 70 -11.70 -1.98 -16.08
N LEU A 71 -12.23 -1.80 -14.87
CA LEU A 71 -11.40 -1.59 -13.67
C LEU A 71 -10.52 -2.81 -13.38
N ASN A 72 -11.09 -4.01 -13.38
CA ASN A 72 -10.33 -5.25 -13.17
C ASN A 72 -9.29 -5.45 -14.28
N ASP A 73 -9.65 -5.25 -15.56
CA ASP A 73 -8.75 -5.43 -16.70
C ASP A 73 -7.59 -4.43 -16.67
N ASN A 74 -7.87 -3.18 -16.33
CA ASN A 74 -6.85 -2.14 -16.22
C ASN A 74 -5.86 -2.44 -15.09
N LEU A 75 -6.35 -2.87 -13.93
CA LEU A 75 -5.49 -3.23 -12.81
C LEU A 75 -4.71 -4.53 -13.09
N SER A 76 -5.32 -5.52 -13.74
CA SER A 76 -4.66 -6.81 -14.03
C SER A 76 -3.44 -6.62 -14.93
N LYS A 77 -3.50 -5.68 -15.88
CA LYS A 77 -2.35 -5.32 -16.73
C LYS A 77 -1.19 -4.64 -15.99
N LYS A 78 -1.39 -4.24 -14.73
CA LYS A 78 -0.41 -3.56 -13.87
C LYS A 78 0.04 -4.43 -12.69
N GLN A 79 -0.57 -5.60 -12.52
CA GLN A 79 -0.15 -6.56 -11.53
C GLN A 79 1.10 -7.28 -12.03
N ILE A 80 2.07 -7.44 -11.14
CA ILE A 80 3.24 -8.28 -11.36
C ILE A 80 2.77 -9.74 -11.21
N ASP A 81 3.00 -10.54 -12.26
CA ASP A 81 2.56 -11.94 -12.31
C ASP A 81 3.33 -12.82 -11.30
N GLU A 82 4.61 -12.55 -11.09
CA GLU A 82 5.48 -13.27 -10.18
C GLU A 82 6.05 -12.34 -9.11
N ALA A 83 5.54 -12.47 -7.88
CA ALA A 83 6.39 -12.79 -6.73
C ALA A 83 7.75 -12.08 -6.57
N THR A 84 7.93 -10.76 -6.69
CA THR A 84 9.28 -10.17 -6.49
C THR A 84 9.66 -10.07 -5.03
N PHE A 85 8.67 -10.00 -4.13
CA PHE A 85 8.91 -9.95 -2.68
C PHE A 85 8.70 -11.33 -2.05
N PRO A 86 9.53 -11.70 -1.05
CA PRO A 86 9.47 -13.02 -0.43
C PRO A 86 8.14 -13.25 0.30
N VAL A 87 7.65 -14.48 0.18
CA VAL A 87 6.55 -14.99 0.99
C VAL A 87 7.11 -15.45 2.33
N PHE A 88 6.58 -14.91 3.42
CA PHE A 88 6.92 -15.33 4.78
C PHE A 88 5.71 -15.96 5.48
N PHE A 89 5.96 -17.01 6.25
CA PHE A 89 4.95 -17.65 7.08
C PHE A 89 4.51 -16.75 8.23
N LYS A 90 3.22 -16.79 8.56
CA LYS A 90 2.60 -15.94 9.61
C LYS A 90 3.26 -16.03 10.99
N LYS A 91 3.88 -17.17 11.36
CA LYS A 91 4.63 -17.29 12.63
C LYS A 91 5.97 -16.54 12.63
N GLN A 92 6.55 -16.27 11.46
CA GLN A 92 7.84 -15.60 11.33
C GLN A 92 7.69 -14.07 11.29
N VAL A 93 6.54 -13.58 10.80
CA VAL A 93 6.30 -12.16 10.58
C VAL A 93 4.89 -11.76 11.03
N LEU A 94 4.82 -11.03 12.15
CA LEU A 94 3.56 -10.61 12.77
C LEU A 94 3.15 -9.19 12.36
N THR A 95 4.13 -8.31 12.09
CA THR A 95 3.90 -6.89 11.77
C THR A 95 4.48 -6.50 10.42
N GLU A 96 4.00 -5.37 9.88
CA GLU A 96 4.53 -4.74 8.66
C GLU A 96 6.02 -4.41 8.80
N THR A 97 6.43 -3.87 9.95
CA THR A 97 7.84 -3.59 10.25
C THR A 97 8.72 -4.82 10.31
N GLN A 98 8.22 -5.93 10.86
CA GLN A 98 8.94 -7.20 10.79
C GLN A 98 9.04 -7.68 9.33
N TYR A 99 7.96 -7.57 8.56
CA TYR A 99 7.93 -7.97 7.15
C TYR A 99 8.97 -7.19 6.34
N ASN A 100 9.00 -5.87 6.47
CA ASN A 100 9.91 -4.99 5.74
C ASN A 100 11.37 -5.27 6.10
N LYS A 101 11.65 -5.53 7.38
CA LYS A 101 13.00 -5.89 7.85
C LYS A 101 13.48 -7.23 7.30
N GLU A 102 12.67 -8.29 7.44
CA GLU A 102 13.04 -9.61 6.95
C GLU A 102 13.12 -9.65 5.43
N THR A 103 12.21 -8.95 4.73
CA THR A 103 12.26 -8.79 3.27
C THR A 103 13.57 -8.15 2.83
N THR A 104 13.93 -7.01 3.43
CA THR A 104 15.17 -6.29 3.06
C THR A 104 16.41 -7.16 3.30
N LYS A 105 16.44 -7.88 4.43
CA LYS A 105 17.54 -8.79 4.75
C LYS A 105 17.63 -9.92 3.72
N HIS A 106 16.52 -10.62 3.48
CA HIS A 106 16.44 -11.72 2.53
C HIS A 106 16.85 -11.29 1.11
N LEU A 107 16.36 -10.14 0.64
CA LEU A 107 16.71 -9.61 -0.68
C LEU A 107 18.20 -9.25 -0.77
N ASN A 108 18.80 -8.62 0.24
CA ASN A 108 20.24 -8.31 0.21
C ASN A 108 21.14 -9.56 0.31
N GLU A 109 20.69 -10.61 1.02
CA GLU A 109 21.40 -11.88 1.13
C GLU A 109 21.36 -12.68 -0.19
N ASN A 110 20.22 -12.67 -0.88
CA ASN A 110 19.97 -13.46 -2.09
C ASN A 110 20.11 -12.67 -3.41
N SER A 111 20.34 -11.36 -3.37
CA SER A 111 20.52 -10.52 -4.56
C SER A 111 21.77 -10.94 -5.33
N THR A 112 21.56 -11.58 -6.47
CA THR A 112 22.60 -11.93 -7.46
C THR A 112 22.85 -10.79 -8.47
N ASN A 113 21.94 -9.81 -8.54
CA ASN A 113 21.88 -8.81 -9.61
C ASN A 113 22.44 -7.43 -9.23
N SER A 114 23.19 -7.31 -8.13
CA SER A 114 23.72 -6.02 -7.63
C SER A 114 22.66 -5.00 -7.20
N SER A 115 21.42 -5.43 -6.95
CA SER A 115 20.41 -4.60 -6.31
C SER A 115 20.73 -4.43 -4.82
N LEU A 116 20.67 -3.19 -4.35
CA LEU A 116 20.79 -2.79 -2.95
C LEU A 116 19.40 -2.46 -2.40
N TYR A 117 19.04 -3.08 -1.27
CA TYR A 117 17.74 -2.86 -0.62
C TYR A 117 17.91 -2.15 0.72
N PHE A 118 17.13 -1.09 0.93
CA PHE A 118 17.17 -0.30 2.17
C PHE A 118 15.79 -0.28 2.83
N ASN A 119 15.69 -0.83 4.04
CA ASN A 119 14.51 -0.69 4.87
C ASN A 119 14.43 0.75 5.38
N LEU A 120 13.38 1.48 5.01
CA LEU A 120 13.10 2.85 5.45
C LEU A 120 11.85 2.94 6.36
N ASP A 121 11.24 1.80 6.72
CA ASP A 121 10.09 1.64 7.63
C ASP A 121 10.47 1.85 9.12
N THR A 122 11.32 2.82 9.42
CA THR A 122 11.68 3.15 10.80
C THR A 122 11.60 4.65 11.01
N LYS A 123 10.55 5.06 11.74
CA LYS A 123 10.26 6.41 12.26
C LYS A 123 10.66 7.52 11.30
N THR A 124 9.74 7.88 10.40
CA THR A 124 9.61 9.21 9.79
C THR A 124 10.93 9.93 9.59
N ALA A 125 11.52 9.79 8.40
CA ALA A 125 12.27 10.90 7.86
C ALA A 125 11.30 12.08 7.89
N SER A 126 11.43 12.98 8.86
CA SER A 126 10.59 14.16 8.93
C SER A 126 11.03 15.07 7.79
N ILE A 127 10.59 14.77 6.57
CA ILE A 127 10.67 15.65 5.42
C ILE A 127 9.66 16.76 5.71
N LYS A 128 10.00 17.65 6.64
CA LYS A 128 9.17 18.79 7.03
C LYS A 128 9.03 19.67 5.80
N GLN A 129 7.84 19.83 5.24
CA GLN A 129 7.63 20.90 4.25
C GLN A 129 7.72 22.25 4.97
N ASP A 130 8.36 23.24 4.34
CA ASP A 130 8.77 24.51 4.96
C ASP A 130 7.63 25.54 5.16
N THR A 131 6.40 25.08 5.39
CA THR A 131 5.25 25.96 5.61
C THR A 131 4.38 25.43 6.73
N ASN A 132 4.41 26.11 7.89
CA ASN A 132 3.43 26.13 8.98
C ASN A 132 2.49 24.91 9.09
N ASN A 133 2.89 23.94 9.94
CA ASN A 133 2.10 22.77 10.37
C ASN A 133 1.58 21.84 9.24
N ARG A 134 2.29 20.74 8.96
CA ARG A 134 1.77 19.33 8.98
C ARG A 134 2.65 18.31 8.21
N SER A 135 2.58 17.07 8.72
CA SER A 135 3.00 15.74 8.23
C SER A 135 4.45 15.52 7.79
N SER A 136 5.16 14.69 8.56
CA SER A 136 6.29 13.89 8.09
C SER A 136 5.89 13.07 6.85
N LEU A 137 6.63 13.22 5.73
CA LEU A 137 6.50 12.32 4.58
C LEU A 137 7.31 11.05 4.85
N GLU A 138 6.66 9.90 4.72
CA GLU A 138 7.33 8.61 4.68
C GLU A 138 7.83 8.33 3.25
N PRO A 139 9.15 8.17 3.02
CA PRO A 139 9.71 8.10 1.68
C PRO A 139 9.24 6.87 0.91
N CYS A 140 9.37 5.69 1.52
CA CYS A 140 8.86 4.39 1.10
C CYS A 140 9.16 3.39 2.23
N ASP A 141 8.66 2.17 2.13
CA ASP A 141 8.99 1.11 3.09
C ASP A 141 10.35 0.49 2.78
N ILE A 142 10.59 0.19 1.50
CA ILE A 142 11.86 -0.38 1.02
C ILE A 142 12.30 0.38 -0.24
N LEU A 143 13.54 0.84 -0.26
CA LEU A 143 14.18 1.43 -1.44
C LEU A 143 15.06 0.39 -2.11
N GLU A 144 14.85 0.15 -3.40
CA GLU A 144 15.74 -0.66 -4.24
C GLU A 144 16.55 0.25 -5.17
N ILE A 145 17.86 0.05 -5.18
CA ILE A 145 18.77 0.70 -6.14
C ILE A 145 19.59 -0.37 -6.85
N ASN A 146 19.48 -0.44 -8.17
CA ASN A 146 20.37 -1.24 -9.00
C ASN A 146 21.18 -0.32 -9.90
N TYR A 147 22.45 -0.15 -9.55
CA TYR A 147 23.36 0.74 -10.28
C TYR A 147 23.70 0.20 -11.68
N GLN A 148 23.86 -1.13 -11.81
CA GLN A 148 24.25 -1.79 -13.07
C GLN A 148 23.12 -1.76 -14.10
N GLN A 149 21.90 -2.12 -13.68
CA GLN A 149 20.69 -2.10 -14.51
C GLN A 149 20.04 -0.71 -14.59
N LYS A 150 20.61 0.27 -13.89
CA LYS A 150 20.20 1.68 -13.89
C LYS A 150 18.74 1.90 -13.48
N HIS A 151 18.26 1.19 -12.45
CA HIS A 151 16.91 1.38 -11.91
C HIS A 151 16.88 1.77 -10.43
N VAL A 152 15.79 2.44 -10.07
CA VAL A 152 15.46 2.86 -8.69
C VAL A 152 13.98 2.59 -8.47
N PHE A 153 13.66 1.69 -7.55
CA PHE A 153 12.28 1.37 -7.19
C PHE A 153 12.00 1.76 -5.74
N LEU A 154 10.83 2.36 -5.52
CA LEU A 154 10.31 2.68 -4.20
C LEU A 154 9.15 1.74 -3.92
N HIS A 155 9.35 0.85 -2.97
CA HIS A 155 8.40 -0.19 -2.60
C HIS A 155 7.58 0.26 -1.39
N PHE A 156 6.26 0.14 -1.52
CA PHE A 156 5.29 0.47 -0.49
C PHE A 156 4.54 -0.80 -0.10
N VAL A 157 4.65 -1.24 1.14
CA VAL A 157 4.17 -2.53 1.61
C VAL A 157 2.99 -2.35 2.54
N LYS A 158 1.94 -3.14 2.32
CA LYS A 158 0.80 -3.23 3.23
C LYS A 158 0.49 -4.68 3.60
N VAL A 159 0.48 -4.97 4.89
CA VAL A 159 -0.02 -6.26 5.38
C VAL A 159 -1.54 -6.20 5.60
N GLY A 160 -2.27 -6.96 4.79
CA GLY A 160 -3.74 -7.04 4.78
C GLY A 160 -4.41 -6.11 3.77
N THR A 161 -5.75 -6.16 3.71
CA THR A 161 -6.55 -5.46 2.69
C THR A 161 -7.64 -4.54 3.26
N SER A 162 -7.49 -4.07 4.50
CA SER A 162 -8.46 -3.13 5.06
C SER A 162 -8.45 -1.80 4.32
N THR A 163 -9.63 -1.28 3.96
CA THR A 163 -9.79 -0.14 3.05
C THR A 163 -9.06 1.12 3.52
N GLN A 164 -9.13 1.44 4.83
CA GLN A 164 -8.45 2.62 5.39
C GLN A 164 -6.92 2.54 5.25
N LYS A 165 -6.36 1.34 5.43
CA LYS A 165 -4.92 1.13 5.31
C LYS A 165 -4.47 1.16 3.85
N PHE A 166 -5.33 0.67 2.96
CA PHE A 166 -5.04 0.57 1.54
C PHE A 166 -5.01 1.94 0.85
N SER A 167 -5.95 2.83 1.16
CA SER A 167 -5.94 4.20 0.61
C SER A 167 -4.76 5.03 1.13
N HIS A 168 -4.34 4.80 2.38
CA HIS A 168 -3.13 5.40 2.94
C HIS A 168 -1.87 4.96 2.17
N LEU A 169 -1.74 3.66 1.90
CA LEU A 169 -0.66 3.11 1.09
C LEU A 169 -0.55 3.80 -0.27
N CYS A 170 -1.68 3.87 -0.99
CA CYS A 170 -1.75 4.51 -2.30
C CYS A 170 -1.25 5.96 -2.25
N ARG A 171 -1.73 6.74 -1.26
CA ARG A 171 -1.32 8.13 -1.03
C ARG A 171 0.16 8.28 -0.67
N GLN A 172 0.74 7.37 0.14
CA GLN A 172 2.18 7.39 0.42
C GLN A 172 2.98 7.31 -0.88
N GLY A 173 2.66 6.35 -1.76
CA GLY A 173 3.35 6.20 -3.05
C GLY A 173 3.27 7.44 -3.94
N VAL A 174 2.08 8.02 -4.09
CA VAL A 174 1.86 9.23 -4.90
C VAL A 174 2.62 10.43 -4.32
N ASN A 175 2.49 10.66 -3.01
CA ASN A 175 3.13 11.79 -2.35
C ASN A 175 4.66 11.71 -2.41
N SER A 176 5.22 10.52 -2.24
CA SER A 176 6.66 10.28 -2.37
C SER A 176 7.15 10.51 -3.79
N ALA A 177 6.46 9.96 -4.78
CA ALA A 177 6.77 10.20 -6.18
C ALA A 177 6.75 11.70 -6.51
N TYR A 178 5.71 12.41 -6.09
CA TYR A 178 5.59 13.86 -6.30
C TYR A 178 6.72 14.62 -5.60
N CYS A 179 7.02 14.28 -4.35
CA CYS A 179 8.08 14.92 -3.58
C CYS A 179 9.44 14.76 -4.24
N PHE A 180 9.83 13.52 -4.60
CA PHE A 180 11.16 13.26 -5.12
C PHE A 180 11.37 13.73 -6.55
N THR A 181 10.31 13.72 -7.38
CA THR A 181 10.41 14.21 -8.77
C THR A 181 10.36 15.73 -8.85
N ASN A 182 9.53 16.40 -8.04
CA ASN A 182 9.27 17.83 -8.19
C ASN A 182 9.95 18.73 -7.14
N SER A 183 10.43 18.19 -6.02
CA SER A 183 11.06 18.98 -4.95
C SER A 183 12.56 18.66 -4.79
N PRO A 184 13.47 19.62 -5.06
CA PRO A 184 14.88 19.49 -4.69
C PRO A 184 15.08 19.24 -3.20
N GLU A 185 14.29 19.90 -2.35
CA GLU A 185 14.35 19.75 -0.90
C GLU A 185 13.99 18.32 -0.47
N GLY A 186 12.96 17.72 -1.09
CA GLY A 186 12.60 16.32 -0.85
C GLY A 186 13.74 15.36 -1.15
N ARG A 187 14.44 15.59 -2.25
CA ARG A 187 15.62 14.81 -2.66
C ARG A 187 16.79 14.95 -1.69
N GLU A 188 17.11 16.17 -1.26
CA GLU A 188 18.21 16.41 -0.30
C GLU A 188 17.93 15.77 1.07
N LYS A 189 16.68 15.79 1.53
CA LYS A 189 16.31 15.12 2.79
C LYS A 189 16.42 13.61 2.70
N LEU A 190 16.06 13.01 1.56
CA LEU A 190 16.30 11.59 1.34
C LEU A 190 17.80 11.28 1.26
N LYS A 191 18.61 12.12 0.58
CA LYS A 191 20.08 12.00 0.57
C LYS A 191 20.62 11.96 2.00
N THR A 192 20.19 12.91 2.83
CA THR A 192 20.59 13.02 4.24
C THR A 192 20.19 11.79 5.04
N LEU A 193 18.96 11.31 4.88
CA LEU A 193 18.47 10.10 5.54
C LEU A 193 19.35 8.88 5.23
N LEU A 194 19.68 8.68 3.95
CA LEU A 194 20.53 7.56 3.51
C LEU A 194 21.99 7.77 3.91
N TYR A 195 22.45 9.02 3.99
CA TYR A 195 23.81 9.33 4.43
C TYR A 195 24.07 8.94 5.89
N HIS A 196 23.08 9.06 6.76
CA HIS A 196 23.20 8.70 8.17
C HIS A 196 22.94 7.22 8.48
N LYS A 197 22.43 6.43 7.52
CA LYS A 197 22.38 4.98 7.69
C LYS A 197 23.79 4.39 7.56
N ASP A 198 24.10 3.46 8.46
CA ASP A 198 25.30 2.62 8.35
C ASP A 198 25.05 1.61 7.24
N LEU A 199 25.73 1.84 6.12
CA LEU A 199 25.54 1.12 4.85
C LEU A 199 26.89 0.63 4.31
N ASN A 200 27.95 0.71 5.12
CA ASN A 200 29.31 0.45 4.69
C ASN A 200 29.45 -1.01 4.20
N ASP A 201 28.81 -1.96 4.87
CA ASP A 201 28.84 -3.38 4.50
C ASP A 201 28.18 -3.63 3.13
N VAL A 202 27.08 -2.92 2.84
CA VAL A 202 26.33 -3.06 1.57
C VAL A 202 27.12 -2.47 0.42
N PHE A 203 27.73 -1.29 0.60
CA PHE A 203 28.56 -0.65 -0.43
C PHE A 203 29.86 -1.40 -0.69
N ALA A 204 30.50 -1.91 0.38
CA ALA A 204 31.75 -2.68 0.28
C ALA A 204 31.56 -3.98 -0.51
N LYS A 205 30.43 -4.69 -0.32
CA LYS A 205 30.11 -5.93 -1.06
C LYS A 205 30.09 -5.73 -2.58
N HIS A 206 29.72 -4.54 -3.05
CA HIS A 206 29.57 -4.23 -4.48
C HIS A 206 30.70 -3.36 -5.05
N ASN A 207 31.72 -3.01 -4.25
CA ASN A 207 32.81 -2.11 -4.65
C ASN A 207 32.31 -0.75 -5.21
N LEU A 208 31.25 -0.20 -4.59
CA LEU A 208 30.62 1.06 -4.99
C LEU A 208 30.88 2.12 -3.92
N HIS A 209 31.14 3.36 -4.33
CA HIS A 209 31.21 4.47 -3.39
C HIS A 209 29.82 4.98 -3.03
N LYS A 210 29.62 5.28 -1.75
CA LYS A 210 28.36 5.81 -1.22
C LYS A 210 27.87 7.04 -1.98
N GLU A 211 28.77 7.97 -2.29
CA GLU A 211 28.44 9.22 -3.00
C GLU A 211 27.95 8.98 -4.43
N ASP A 212 28.52 7.99 -5.14
CA ASP A 212 28.10 7.63 -6.50
C ASP A 212 26.65 7.11 -6.50
N ILE A 213 26.30 6.29 -5.52
CA ILE A 213 24.95 5.73 -5.38
C ILE A 213 23.93 6.81 -5.03
N LEU A 214 24.28 7.72 -4.12
CA LEU A 214 23.41 8.85 -3.79
C LEU A 214 23.22 9.77 -5.00
N ASN A 215 24.28 10.13 -5.72
CA ASN A 215 24.17 10.98 -6.92
C ASN A 215 23.38 10.29 -8.04
N PHE A 216 23.56 8.98 -8.21
CA PHE A 216 22.74 8.17 -9.11
C PHE A 216 21.25 8.23 -8.74
N LEU A 217 20.92 8.01 -7.46
CA LEU A 217 19.54 8.09 -6.96
C LEU A 217 18.89 9.46 -7.26
N LEU A 218 19.59 10.54 -6.92
CA LEU A 218 19.09 11.91 -7.13
C LEU A 218 18.89 12.22 -8.61
N THR A 219 19.83 11.77 -9.46
CA THR A 219 19.71 11.90 -10.91
C THR A 219 18.48 11.17 -11.44
N LYS A 220 18.23 9.94 -10.97
CA LYS A 220 17.04 9.17 -11.37
C LYS A 220 15.75 9.85 -10.94
N MET A 221 15.70 10.37 -9.72
CA MET A 221 14.55 11.13 -9.22
C MET A 221 14.30 12.40 -10.02
N GLN A 222 15.34 13.19 -10.31
CA GLN A 222 15.23 14.41 -11.12
C GLN A 222 14.74 14.13 -12.54
N LYS A 223 15.18 13.03 -13.15
CA LYS A 223 14.74 12.60 -14.49
C LYS A 223 13.41 11.85 -14.48
N LYS A 224 12.76 11.70 -13.32
CA LYS A 224 11.55 10.89 -13.13
C LYS A 224 11.73 9.41 -13.52
N GLU A 225 12.97 8.94 -13.56
CA GLU A 225 13.35 7.57 -13.91
C GLU A 225 13.26 6.62 -12.70
N ILE A 226 12.22 6.79 -11.89
CA ILE A 226 11.91 5.94 -10.74
C ILE A 226 10.65 5.10 -11.02
N LYS A 227 10.44 4.05 -10.22
CA LYS A 227 9.21 3.24 -10.26
C LYS A 227 8.62 3.12 -8.86
N ILE A 228 7.31 3.26 -8.76
CA ILE A 228 6.55 2.98 -7.54
C ILE A 228 6.01 1.56 -7.63
N VAL A 229 6.23 0.76 -6.59
CA VAL A 229 5.74 -0.63 -6.53
C VAL A 229 4.94 -0.80 -5.25
N TYR A 230 3.66 -1.11 -5.37
CA TYR A 230 2.81 -1.40 -4.22
C TYR A 230 2.78 -2.89 -3.95
N HIS A 231 3.06 -3.32 -2.72
CA HIS A 231 3.03 -4.72 -2.29
C HIS A 231 1.91 -4.94 -1.31
N ILE A 232 0.97 -5.81 -1.68
CA ILE A 232 -0.21 -6.11 -0.88
C ILE A 232 -0.03 -7.53 -0.33
N VAL A 233 0.41 -7.65 0.92
CA VAL A 233 0.63 -8.93 1.58
C VAL A 233 -0.70 -9.45 2.12
N THR A 234 -1.29 -10.44 1.44
CA THR A 234 -2.66 -10.90 1.71
C THR A 234 -2.87 -12.36 1.32
N ASN A 235 -3.93 -12.99 1.86
CA ASN A 235 -4.38 -14.31 1.45
C ASN A 235 -5.20 -14.30 0.14
N LYS A 236 -5.42 -13.12 -0.44
CA LYS A 236 -6.05 -12.94 -1.75
C LYS A 236 -4.99 -13.04 -2.82
N THR A 237 -5.30 -13.68 -3.94
CA THR A 237 -4.36 -13.86 -5.05
C THR A 237 -4.80 -13.12 -6.31
N LYS A 238 -6.09 -12.77 -6.39
CA LYS A 238 -6.67 -12.15 -7.58
C LYS A 238 -7.18 -10.76 -7.25
N ILE A 239 -6.93 -9.79 -8.13
CA ILE A 239 -7.46 -8.42 -8.01
C ILE A 239 -8.96 -8.41 -7.77
N LYS A 240 -9.69 -9.32 -8.43
CA LYS A 240 -11.15 -9.38 -8.32
C LYS A 240 -11.63 -9.53 -6.86
N GLU A 241 -10.82 -10.12 -5.99
CA GLU A 241 -11.09 -10.37 -4.57
C GLU A 241 -10.87 -9.13 -3.68
N LEU A 242 -10.18 -8.10 -4.19
CA LEU A 242 -10.07 -6.82 -3.51
C LEU A 242 -11.44 -6.14 -3.43
N THR A 243 -11.63 -5.33 -2.38
CA THR A 243 -12.84 -4.52 -2.28
C THR A 243 -12.87 -3.48 -3.40
N ILE A 244 -14.06 -3.04 -3.80
CA ILE A 244 -14.19 -2.00 -4.84
C ILE A 244 -13.39 -0.73 -4.48
N PHE A 245 -13.40 -0.31 -3.21
CA PHE A 245 -12.63 0.85 -2.78
C PHE A 245 -11.11 0.66 -2.87
N ASN A 246 -10.59 -0.55 -2.61
CA ASN A 246 -9.16 -0.81 -2.79
C ASN A 246 -8.77 -0.69 -4.26
N LYS A 247 -9.60 -1.23 -5.16
CA LYS A 247 -9.41 -1.11 -6.62
C LYS A 247 -9.44 0.34 -7.08
N LEU A 248 -10.42 1.12 -6.60
CA LEU A 248 -10.53 2.55 -6.90
C LEU A 248 -9.30 3.32 -6.39
N SER A 249 -8.85 3.03 -5.17
CA SER A 249 -7.65 3.67 -4.59
C SER A 249 -6.39 3.40 -5.44
N LEU A 250 -6.18 2.16 -5.90
CA LEU A 250 -5.09 1.86 -6.85
C LEU A 250 -5.26 2.63 -8.16
N GLN A 251 -6.46 2.59 -8.72
CA GLN A 251 -6.74 3.20 -10.02
C GLN A 251 -6.49 4.70 -10.01
N ASP A 252 -6.85 5.39 -8.93
CA ASP A 252 -6.63 6.82 -8.79
C ASP A 252 -5.14 7.13 -8.55
N ALA A 253 -4.45 6.37 -7.70
CA ALA A 253 -3.00 6.51 -7.55
C ALA A 253 -2.25 6.28 -8.87
N PHE A 254 -2.66 5.30 -9.68
CA PHE A 254 -2.07 5.03 -10.99
C PHE A 254 -2.32 6.15 -11.99
N LYS A 255 -3.47 6.82 -11.94
CA LYS A 255 -3.71 8.02 -12.74
C LYS A 255 -2.78 9.14 -12.31
N ASP A 256 -2.65 9.39 -11.01
CA ASP A 256 -1.79 10.44 -10.46
C ASP A 256 -0.32 10.21 -10.83
N LEU A 257 0.18 8.98 -10.64
CA LEU A 257 1.55 8.59 -11.02
C LEU A 257 1.79 8.71 -12.52
N LYS A 258 0.80 8.32 -13.35
CA LYS A 258 0.86 8.51 -14.80
C LYS A 258 0.95 9.98 -15.17
N ASN A 259 0.17 10.85 -14.52
CA ASN A 259 0.13 12.28 -14.80
C ASN A 259 1.47 12.97 -14.51
N ILE A 260 2.24 12.46 -13.54
CA ILE A 260 3.58 12.94 -13.24
C ILE A 260 4.69 12.15 -13.96
N GLU A 261 4.33 11.26 -14.90
CA GLU A 261 5.23 10.47 -15.74
C GLU A 261 6.12 9.48 -14.96
N VAL A 262 5.66 9.03 -13.80
CA VAL A 262 6.36 8.03 -12.99
C VAL A 262 5.81 6.64 -13.30
N ARG A 263 6.71 5.65 -13.45
CA ARG A 263 6.31 4.26 -13.68
C ARG A 263 5.72 3.68 -12.40
N TYR A 264 4.74 2.79 -12.55
CA TYR A 264 4.07 2.16 -11.42
C TYR A 264 3.59 0.75 -11.76
N GLU A 265 3.65 -0.12 -10.76
CA GLU A 265 3.09 -1.46 -10.76
C GLU A 265 2.65 -1.83 -9.34
N PHE A 266 2.02 -2.99 -9.19
CA PHE A 266 1.76 -3.55 -7.88
C PHE A 266 1.84 -5.07 -7.89
N GLU A 267 1.96 -5.64 -6.72
CA GLU A 267 2.08 -7.07 -6.50
C GLU A 267 1.16 -7.48 -5.36
N MET A 268 0.56 -8.66 -5.50
CA MET A 268 -0.15 -9.32 -4.40
C MET A 268 0.74 -10.44 -3.89
N VAL A 269 1.33 -10.23 -2.70
CA VAL A 269 2.21 -11.22 -2.07
C VAL A 269 1.36 -12.14 -1.21
N LEU A 270 1.44 -13.44 -1.46
CA LEU A 270 0.66 -14.41 -0.69
C LEU A 270 1.09 -14.37 0.79
N LYS A 271 0.11 -14.26 1.67
CA LYS A 271 0.31 -14.46 3.11
C LYS A 271 -0.16 -15.86 3.47
N GLU A 272 0.77 -16.81 3.56
CA GLU A 272 0.45 -18.16 3.97
C GLU A 272 0.05 -18.19 5.46
N ASN A 273 -1.18 -18.66 5.70
CA ASN A 273 -1.53 -19.21 7.00
C ASN A 273 -0.90 -20.62 7.01
N GLU A 274 -0.19 -20.99 8.07
CA GLU A 274 0.37 -22.34 8.17
C GLU A 274 -0.69 -23.38 7.81
N GLU A 275 -0.31 -24.33 6.94
CA GLU A 275 -0.93 -25.64 6.93
C GLU A 275 -0.81 -26.25 8.33
N GLU A 276 -1.95 -26.75 8.81
CA GLU A 276 -2.03 -27.69 9.91
C GLU A 276 -0.94 -28.76 9.79
N LYS A 277 -0.07 -28.83 10.80
CA LYS A 277 0.68 -30.06 11.11
C LYS A 277 0.25 -30.54 12.48
#